data_AF-A0A5C8GFX4-F1
#
_entry.id   AF-A0A5C8GFX4-F1
#
_cell.length_a   1.000
_cell.length_b   1.000
_cell.length_c   1.000
_cell.angle_alpha   90.00
_cell.angle_beta   90.00
_cell.angle_gamma   90.00
#
_symmetry.space_group_name_H-M   'P 1'
#
loop_
_entity.id
_entity.type
_entity.pdbx_description
1 polymer ?
#
loop_
_entity_poly.entity_id
_entity_poly.type
_entity_poly.pdbx_seq_one_letter_code
_entity_poly.pdbx_strand_id
1 'polypeptide(L)'
;MANKVSVITVVFNDVAHIRETIESYLSQTWEDKEYIVIDGGSTDGTLNVIKEYADKINYWISEKDNGMYDAMNKGILHSTGDWINILNSGDTFASPTAIECALKSIDLNKIDIIYGDSIEIDKGSKRIITTPNTPKLLEFYPIYRHGSSFVRSNVHKKYLYDINRKKDLGFALDWHMIFSVYKAGYKFQKTKTIIQTYEREGISNKPFQSLIYNYKITSQGKFSYKKALFFIKSLILFSFKQSSLYKWIYAFAMEYVVNDILPHIPFWNIRKKYLQAVRMQIGKQSFIMKKCYINNANKIIIGDYSHINRNCLLDGRGGITIGNNVSISHNVQIMTGSHDVNSKTFDASYLPILINDFAWIGIGATILQGIEIGEGAVVCANAVVTKDVAPYTIVGGVPAKQIGNRNKDLDYHCIWESPFT
;
A
#
# COMPACT_ATOMS: atom_id res chain seq x y z
N MET A 1 0.09 -3.54 33.99
CA MET A 1 -1.15 -4.11 33.43
C MET A 1 -0.72 -5.04 32.31
N ALA A 2 -1.20 -6.28 32.31
CA ALA A 2 -1.08 -7.13 31.12
C ALA A 2 -1.80 -6.42 29.97
N ASN A 3 -1.27 -6.52 28.76
CA ASN A 3 -1.87 -5.97 27.55
C ASN A 3 -1.90 -7.10 26.53
N LYS A 4 -2.47 -8.23 26.95
CA LYS A 4 -2.49 -9.45 26.16
C LYS A 4 -3.28 -9.20 24.88
N VAL A 5 -2.76 -9.61 23.72
CA VAL A 5 -3.41 -9.42 22.43
C VAL A 5 -3.97 -10.74 21.92
N SER A 6 -5.28 -10.82 21.74
CA SER A 6 -5.94 -11.91 21.03
C SER A 6 -6.00 -11.59 19.55
N VAL A 7 -5.34 -12.39 18.73
CA VAL A 7 -5.47 -12.32 17.27
C VAL A 7 -6.42 -13.42 16.82
N ILE A 8 -7.49 -13.04 16.14
CA ILE A 8 -8.52 -13.94 15.65
C ILE A 8 -8.41 -14.03 14.13
N THR A 9 -8.30 -15.23 13.61
CA THR A 9 -8.37 -15.52 12.19
C THR A 9 -9.60 -16.36 11.90
N VAL A 10 -10.41 -15.88 10.95
CA VAL A 10 -11.51 -16.67 10.38
C VAL A 10 -11.12 -17.13 8.99
N VAL A 11 -11.52 -18.36 8.66
CA VAL A 11 -11.15 -18.98 7.39
C VAL A 11 -12.27 -19.91 6.90
N PHE A 12 -12.46 -19.97 5.58
CA PHE A 12 -13.34 -20.93 4.93
C PHE A 12 -12.85 -21.17 3.50
N ASN A 13 -12.41 -22.39 3.21
CA ASN A 13 -11.84 -22.83 1.94
C ASN A 13 -10.73 -21.90 1.42
N ASP A 14 -9.66 -21.73 2.19
CA ASP A 14 -8.53 -20.90 1.83
C ASP A 14 -7.17 -21.54 2.17
N VAL A 15 -6.98 -22.78 1.69
CA VAL A 15 -5.73 -23.55 1.89
C VAL A 15 -4.50 -22.83 1.34
N ALA A 16 -4.68 -22.00 0.32
CA ALA A 16 -3.60 -21.29 -0.38
C ALA A 16 -2.92 -20.24 0.51
N HIS A 17 -3.67 -19.55 1.37
CA HIS A 17 -3.15 -18.39 2.09
C HIS A 17 -3.12 -18.54 3.61
N ILE A 18 -3.91 -19.45 4.20
CA ILE A 18 -3.99 -19.58 5.67
C ILE A 18 -2.63 -19.80 6.34
N ARG A 19 -1.70 -20.53 5.69
CA ARG A 19 -0.35 -20.75 6.23
C ARG A 19 0.39 -19.43 6.43
N GLU A 20 0.37 -18.55 5.44
CA GLU A 20 1.06 -17.27 5.49
C GLU A 20 0.49 -16.37 6.60
N THR A 21 -0.84 -16.36 6.77
CA THR A 21 -1.51 -15.65 7.86
C THR A 21 -1.06 -16.16 9.24
N ILE A 22 -1.03 -17.48 9.45
CA ILE A 22 -0.56 -18.11 10.71
C ILE A 22 0.90 -17.74 10.98
N GLU A 23 1.78 -17.90 10.01
CA GLU A 23 3.21 -17.61 10.15
C GLU A 23 3.47 -16.13 10.44
N SER A 24 2.69 -15.24 9.82
CA SER A 24 2.75 -13.81 10.10
C SER A 24 2.41 -13.47 11.56
N TYR A 25 1.39 -14.11 12.15
CA TYR A 25 1.10 -13.99 13.57
C TYR A 25 2.24 -14.53 14.45
N LEU A 26 2.75 -15.72 14.13
CA LEU A 26 3.80 -16.37 14.93
C LEU A 26 5.08 -15.53 14.96
N SER A 27 5.39 -14.85 13.84
CA SER A 27 6.55 -13.96 13.73
C SER A 27 6.49 -12.70 14.61
N GLN A 28 5.33 -12.36 15.20
CA GLN A 28 5.19 -11.11 15.95
C GLN A 28 6.08 -11.10 17.22
N THR A 29 6.82 -10.01 17.46
CA THR A 29 7.71 -9.85 18.62
C THR A 29 6.99 -9.61 19.94
N TRP A 30 5.71 -9.26 19.92
CA TRP A 30 4.90 -9.10 21.13
C TRP A 30 4.64 -10.47 21.77
N GLU A 31 5.20 -10.71 22.96
CA GLU A 31 5.15 -12.03 23.61
C GLU A 31 3.79 -12.35 24.22
N ASP A 32 3.14 -11.37 24.85
CA ASP A 32 1.84 -11.53 25.52
C ASP A 32 0.70 -11.50 24.49
N LYS A 33 0.58 -12.57 23.72
CA LYS A 33 -0.42 -12.76 22.66
C LYS A 33 -1.01 -14.15 22.70
N GLU A 34 -2.23 -14.27 22.18
CA GLU A 34 -2.85 -15.56 21.89
C GLU A 34 -3.45 -15.57 20.49
N TYR A 35 -3.58 -16.79 19.96
CA TYR A 35 -4.10 -17.01 18.62
C TYR A 35 -5.34 -17.87 18.62
N ILE A 36 -6.35 -17.40 17.89
CA ILE A 36 -7.65 -18.04 17.78
C ILE A 36 -7.96 -18.24 16.30
N VAL A 37 -8.18 -19.48 15.88
CA VAL A 37 -8.53 -19.80 14.49
C VAL A 37 -9.93 -20.41 14.43
N ILE A 38 -10.85 -19.75 13.73
CA ILE A 38 -12.22 -20.24 13.54
C ILE A 38 -12.40 -20.62 12.06
N ASP A 39 -12.41 -21.92 11.80
CA ASP A 39 -12.66 -22.48 10.47
C ASP A 39 -14.16 -22.76 10.28
N GLY A 40 -14.72 -22.26 9.18
CA GLY A 40 -16.12 -22.37 8.80
C GLY A 40 -16.55 -23.76 8.29
N GLY A 41 -15.75 -24.80 8.58
CA GLY A 41 -15.94 -26.16 8.08
C GLY A 41 -15.38 -26.36 6.68
N SER A 42 -14.10 -26.02 6.49
CA SER A 42 -13.43 -26.10 5.19
C SER A 42 -13.27 -27.53 4.68
N THR A 43 -13.26 -27.69 3.35
CA THR A 43 -13.14 -28.98 2.65
C THR A 43 -11.98 -29.02 1.66
N ASP A 44 -11.22 -27.94 1.50
CA ASP A 44 -10.15 -27.77 0.50
C ASP A 44 -8.73 -28.12 1.02
N GLY A 45 -8.63 -28.61 2.26
CA GLY A 45 -7.36 -28.88 2.93
C GLY A 45 -6.93 -27.82 3.95
N THR A 46 -7.65 -26.70 4.08
CA THR A 46 -7.41 -25.66 5.10
C THR A 46 -7.26 -26.26 6.51
N LEU A 47 -8.16 -27.18 6.89
CA LEU A 47 -8.12 -27.84 8.21
C LEU A 47 -6.82 -28.63 8.44
N ASN A 48 -6.23 -29.23 7.39
CA ASN A 48 -4.98 -29.95 7.53
C ASN A 48 -3.84 -28.99 7.88
N VAL A 49 -3.80 -27.82 7.22
CA VAL A 49 -2.83 -26.77 7.54
C VAL A 49 -3.02 -26.28 8.97
N ILE A 50 -4.25 -26.03 9.43
CA ILE A 50 -4.51 -25.63 10.83
C ILE A 50 -3.97 -26.67 11.82
N LYS A 51 -4.17 -27.95 11.54
CA LYS A 51 -3.69 -29.06 12.40
C LYS A 51 -2.16 -29.13 12.49
N GLU A 52 -1.44 -28.73 11.45
CA GLU A 52 0.04 -28.68 11.48
C GLU A 52 0.58 -27.65 12.47
N TYR A 53 -0.20 -26.60 12.80
CA TYR A 53 0.18 -25.57 13.76
C TYR A 53 -0.62 -25.65 15.07
N ALA A 54 -1.34 -26.75 15.32
CA ALA A 54 -2.25 -26.87 16.47
C ALA A 54 -1.55 -26.69 17.82
N ASP A 55 -0.27 -27.06 17.93
CA ASP A 55 0.58 -26.84 19.10
C ASP A 55 0.92 -25.36 19.36
N LYS A 56 0.78 -24.52 18.33
CA LYS A 56 1.08 -23.08 18.37
C LYS A 56 -0.17 -22.20 18.35
N ILE A 57 -1.36 -22.80 18.29
CA ILE A 57 -2.66 -22.10 18.29
C ILE A 57 -3.32 -22.32 19.65
N ASN A 58 -3.66 -21.24 20.37
CA ASN A 58 -4.26 -21.33 21.70
C ASN A 58 -5.68 -21.89 21.68
N TYR A 59 -6.43 -21.60 20.63
CA TYR A 59 -7.76 -22.16 20.40
C TYR A 59 -8.07 -22.25 18.91
N TRP A 60 -8.59 -23.39 18.48
CA TRP A 60 -9.16 -23.51 17.14
C TRP A 60 -10.39 -24.40 17.12
N ILE A 61 -11.29 -24.12 16.19
CA ILE A 61 -12.47 -24.93 15.92
C ILE A 61 -12.73 -24.97 14.42
N SER A 62 -13.24 -26.10 13.94
CA SER A 62 -13.67 -26.29 12.56
C SER A 62 -15.11 -26.78 12.56
N GLU A 63 -16.04 -25.88 12.28
CA GLU A 63 -17.47 -26.19 12.23
C GLU A 63 -18.19 -25.26 11.25
N LYS A 64 -19.32 -25.73 10.72
CA LYS A 64 -20.12 -24.90 9.82
C LYS A 64 -20.57 -23.62 10.51
N ASP A 65 -20.36 -22.49 9.85
CA ASP A 65 -20.80 -21.17 10.31
C ASP A 65 -21.90 -20.57 9.43
N ASN A 66 -22.48 -19.45 9.89
CA ASN A 66 -23.45 -18.65 9.14
C ASN A 66 -22.78 -17.49 8.37
N GLY A 67 -21.51 -17.63 8.00
CA GLY A 67 -20.64 -16.68 7.31
C GLY A 67 -19.61 -16.02 8.22
N MET A 68 -18.66 -15.28 7.61
CA MET A 68 -17.46 -14.74 8.30
C MET A 68 -17.74 -14.03 9.63
N TYR A 69 -18.83 -13.26 9.73
CA TYR A 69 -19.14 -12.49 10.94
C TYR A 69 -19.61 -13.35 12.10
N ASP A 70 -20.22 -14.50 11.82
CA ASP A 70 -20.54 -15.51 12.83
C ASP A 70 -19.26 -16.13 13.37
N ALA A 71 -18.34 -16.54 12.49
CA ALA A 71 -17.01 -17.02 12.87
C ALA A 71 -16.22 -15.99 13.68
N MET A 72 -16.24 -14.71 13.28
CA MET A 72 -15.55 -13.64 14.00
C MET A 72 -16.15 -13.49 15.41
N ASN A 73 -17.49 -13.49 15.54
CA ASN A 73 -18.17 -13.42 16.83
C ASN A 73 -17.79 -14.57 17.76
N LYS A 74 -17.70 -15.81 17.24
CA LYS A 74 -17.21 -16.95 18.03
C LYS A 74 -15.80 -16.68 18.56
N GLY A 75 -14.88 -16.26 17.69
CA GLY A 75 -13.51 -15.91 18.09
C GLY A 75 -13.47 -14.80 19.16
N ILE A 76 -14.27 -13.74 19.00
CA ILE A 76 -14.35 -12.63 19.96
C ILE A 76 -14.82 -13.12 21.33
N LEU A 77 -15.83 -13.98 21.36
CA LEU A 77 -16.35 -14.53 22.60
C LEU A 77 -15.35 -15.45 23.31
N HIS A 78 -14.54 -16.19 22.55
CA HIS A 78 -13.48 -17.06 23.09
C HIS A 78 -12.21 -16.30 23.54
N SER A 79 -11.98 -15.08 23.07
CA SER A 79 -10.80 -14.29 23.42
C SER A 79 -10.64 -14.05 24.93
N THR A 80 -9.40 -14.11 25.43
CA THR A 80 -9.02 -13.84 26.82
C THR A 80 -8.09 -12.64 26.98
N GLY A 81 -7.53 -12.12 25.88
CA GLY A 81 -6.67 -10.94 25.87
C GLY A 81 -7.40 -9.66 26.25
N ASP A 82 -6.64 -8.61 26.52
CA ASP A 82 -7.13 -7.24 26.79
C ASP A 82 -7.50 -6.48 25.51
N TRP A 83 -6.85 -6.86 24.40
CA TRP A 83 -7.04 -6.30 23.07
C TRP A 83 -7.35 -7.39 22.06
N ILE A 84 -8.22 -7.09 21.11
CA ILE A 84 -8.62 -7.99 20.02
C ILE A 84 -8.21 -7.39 18.68
N ASN A 85 -7.52 -8.18 17.87
CA ASN A 85 -7.31 -7.94 16.45
C ASN A 85 -7.95 -9.07 15.64
N ILE A 86 -8.54 -8.74 14.49
CA ILE A 86 -9.14 -9.72 13.58
C ILE A 86 -8.37 -9.69 12.27
N LEU A 87 -7.56 -10.71 12.04
CA LEU A 87 -6.73 -10.87 10.85
C LEU A 87 -7.26 -12.05 10.04
N ASN A 88 -8.03 -11.78 8.99
CA ASN A 88 -8.65 -12.85 8.20
C ASN A 88 -7.59 -13.64 7.43
N SER A 89 -7.93 -14.89 7.06
CA SER A 89 -7.11 -15.65 6.11
C SER A 89 -6.92 -14.87 4.80
N GLY A 90 -5.70 -14.91 4.26
CA GLY A 90 -5.30 -14.10 3.11
C GLY A 90 -4.65 -12.76 3.48
N ASP A 91 -4.80 -12.32 4.73
CA ASP A 91 -4.14 -11.11 5.24
C ASP A 91 -2.94 -11.47 6.13
N THR A 92 -1.98 -10.56 6.23
CA THR A 92 -0.79 -10.70 7.09
C THR A 92 -0.52 -9.43 7.89
N PHE A 93 0.21 -9.52 9.00
CA PHE A 93 0.83 -8.35 9.62
C PHE A 93 1.92 -7.78 8.71
N ALA A 94 2.03 -6.45 8.64
CA ALA A 94 2.96 -5.78 7.73
C ALA A 94 4.44 -5.93 8.13
N SER A 95 4.74 -6.30 9.38
CA SER A 95 6.09 -6.60 9.86
C SER A 95 6.05 -7.47 11.12
N PRO A 96 7.14 -8.17 11.48
CA PRO A 96 7.26 -8.88 12.76
C PRO A 96 7.07 -8.01 14.01
N THR A 97 7.20 -6.69 13.90
CA THR A 97 7.05 -5.75 15.04
C THR A 97 5.70 -5.02 15.03
N ALA A 98 4.75 -5.41 14.18
CA ALA A 98 3.54 -4.64 13.95
C ALA A 98 2.68 -4.46 15.21
N ILE A 99 2.44 -5.54 15.97
CA ILE A 99 1.69 -5.48 17.24
C ILE A 99 2.43 -4.60 18.25
N GLU A 100 3.72 -4.87 18.45
CA GLU A 100 4.55 -4.17 19.43
C GLU A 100 4.58 -2.66 19.17
N CYS A 101 4.85 -2.24 17.93
CA CYS A 101 4.90 -0.83 17.56
C CYS A 101 3.52 -0.17 17.65
N ALA A 102 2.44 -0.88 17.29
CA ALA A 102 1.08 -0.34 17.37
C ALA A 102 0.67 -0.04 18.82
N LEU A 103 1.02 -0.93 19.78
CA LEU A 103 0.66 -0.77 21.19
C LEU A 103 1.60 0.18 21.95
N LYS A 104 2.92 0.08 21.77
CA LYS A 104 3.90 0.90 22.51
C LYS A 104 3.86 2.39 22.16
N SER A 105 3.31 2.74 21.00
CA SER A 105 3.22 4.12 20.54
C SER A 105 2.09 4.93 21.19
N ILE A 106 1.27 4.32 22.04
CA ILE A 106 0.04 4.91 22.58
C ILE A 106 -0.07 4.70 24.11
N ASP A 107 -0.62 5.68 24.82
CA ASP A 107 -1.06 5.52 26.22
C ASP A 107 -2.34 4.68 26.27
N LEU A 108 -2.15 3.36 26.43
CA LEU A 108 -3.21 2.37 26.38
C LEU A 108 -4.32 2.65 27.41
N ASN A 109 -4.03 3.29 28.55
CA ASN A 109 -5.02 3.52 29.62
C ASN A 109 -6.12 4.53 29.24
N LYS A 110 -5.94 5.29 28.17
CA LYS A 110 -6.87 6.37 27.78
C LYS A 110 -7.63 6.08 26.50
N ILE A 111 -7.45 4.91 25.91
CA ILE A 111 -7.98 4.58 24.58
C ILE A 111 -8.71 3.25 24.59
N ASP A 112 -9.65 3.11 23.67
CA ASP A 112 -10.49 1.91 23.52
C ASP A 112 -10.27 1.21 22.17
N ILE A 113 -9.81 1.96 21.16
CA ILE A 113 -9.52 1.48 19.82
C ILE A 113 -8.21 2.08 19.32
N ILE A 114 -7.28 1.22 18.91
CA ILE A 114 -6.09 1.56 18.14
C ILE A 114 -6.38 1.26 16.68
N TYR A 115 -6.02 2.16 15.77
CA TYR A 115 -6.06 1.87 14.34
C TYR A 115 -4.82 2.43 13.65
N GLY A 116 -4.45 1.84 12.52
CA GLY A 116 -3.21 2.18 11.82
C GLY A 116 -3.34 2.09 10.31
N ASP A 117 -2.22 2.36 9.66
CA ASP A 117 -2.11 2.30 8.21
C ASP A 117 -2.01 0.84 7.75
N SER A 118 -2.21 0.58 6.46
CA SER A 118 -2.12 -0.76 5.87
C SER A 118 -1.43 -0.77 4.52
N ILE A 119 -1.05 -1.96 4.05
CA ILE A 119 -0.53 -2.19 2.69
C ILE A 119 -1.60 -2.94 1.91
N GLU A 120 -2.04 -2.34 0.81
CA GLU A 120 -2.88 -3.01 -0.18
C GLU A 120 -1.99 -3.61 -1.27
N ILE A 121 -2.19 -4.89 -1.57
CA ILE A 121 -1.59 -5.58 -2.71
C ILE A 121 -2.63 -5.66 -3.83
N ASP A 122 -2.26 -5.17 -5.01
CA ASP A 122 -3.08 -5.24 -6.23
C ASP A 122 -2.21 -5.74 -7.39
N LYS A 123 -2.42 -6.99 -7.81
CA LYS A 123 -1.64 -7.65 -8.89
C LYS A 123 -0.12 -7.53 -8.68
N GLY A 124 0.34 -7.85 -7.47
CA GLY A 124 1.75 -7.75 -7.06
C GLY A 124 2.24 -6.34 -6.73
N SER A 125 1.50 -5.28 -7.07
CA SER A 125 1.85 -3.92 -6.69
C SER A 125 1.43 -3.63 -5.25
N LYS A 126 2.37 -3.19 -4.41
CA LYS A 126 2.11 -2.76 -3.02
C LYS A 126 1.79 -1.27 -2.97
N ARG A 127 0.74 -0.90 -2.23
CA ARG A 127 0.35 0.49 -1.99
C ARG A 127 0.05 0.71 -0.52
N ILE A 128 0.71 1.68 0.10
CA ILE A 128 0.40 2.10 1.47
C ILE A 128 -0.92 2.87 1.48
N ILE A 129 -1.84 2.45 2.35
CA ILE A 129 -3.12 3.09 2.63
C ILE A 129 -3.02 3.81 3.97
N THR A 130 -2.90 5.14 3.90
CA THR A 130 -2.80 5.98 5.09
C THR A 130 -4.19 6.35 5.63
N THR A 131 -4.37 6.16 6.93
CA THR A 131 -5.58 6.52 7.67
C THR A 131 -5.52 7.95 8.23
N PRO A 132 -6.66 8.64 8.41
CA PRO A 132 -6.70 9.97 9.00
C PRO A 132 -6.31 9.96 10.49
N ASN A 133 -5.66 11.04 10.97
CA ASN A 133 -5.30 11.22 12.38
C ASN A 133 -6.51 11.47 13.31
N THR A 134 -7.73 11.62 12.76
CA THR A 134 -8.93 11.92 13.53
C THR A 134 -10.06 10.93 13.23
N PRO A 135 -10.77 10.44 14.26
CA PRO A 135 -11.91 9.55 14.07
C PRO A 135 -13.16 10.27 13.54
N LYS A 136 -13.17 11.61 13.46
CA LYS A 136 -14.36 12.40 13.08
C LYS A 136 -14.95 12.02 11.71
N LEU A 137 -14.14 11.48 10.81
CA LEU A 137 -14.60 11.04 9.48
C LEU A 137 -15.43 9.75 9.53
N LEU A 138 -15.42 9.02 10.66
CA LEU A 138 -16.35 7.92 10.95
C LEU A 138 -17.82 8.40 11.00
N GLU A 139 -18.07 9.70 11.07
CA GLU A 139 -19.43 10.24 10.87
C GLU A 139 -19.98 9.99 9.45
N PHE A 140 -19.10 9.65 8.49
CA PHE A 140 -19.43 9.51 7.07
C PHE A 140 -19.05 8.16 6.44
N TYR A 141 -17.90 7.57 6.78
CA TYR A 141 -17.38 6.34 6.16
C TYR A 141 -16.32 5.66 7.04
N PRO A 142 -16.02 4.35 6.84
CA PRO A 142 -14.96 3.65 7.57
C PRO A 142 -13.58 4.23 7.23
N ILE A 143 -12.80 4.61 8.24
CA ILE A 143 -11.50 5.27 8.03
C ILE A 143 -10.30 4.31 8.13
N TYR A 144 -10.55 3.06 8.57
CA TYR A 144 -9.56 1.99 8.74
C TYR A 144 -10.22 0.63 8.47
N ARG A 145 -9.43 -0.41 8.20
CA ARG A 145 -9.90 -1.80 8.06
C ARG A 145 -9.83 -2.51 9.41
N HIS A 146 -10.76 -3.42 9.69
CA HIS A 146 -10.80 -4.13 10.98
C HIS A 146 -9.47 -4.84 11.33
N GLY A 147 -8.77 -5.46 10.37
CA GLY A 147 -7.46 -6.07 10.61
C GLY A 147 -6.32 -5.08 10.85
N SER A 148 -6.52 -3.81 10.52
CA SER A 148 -5.61 -2.71 10.83
C SER A 148 -6.01 -1.99 12.12
N SER A 149 -6.59 -2.72 13.08
CA SER A 149 -7.03 -2.17 14.36
C SER A 149 -6.91 -3.15 15.53
N PHE A 150 -6.81 -2.61 16.74
CA PHE A 150 -6.91 -3.35 17.99
C PHE A 150 -8.03 -2.71 18.82
N VAL A 151 -9.03 -3.50 19.21
CA VAL A 151 -10.19 -3.05 19.98
C VAL A 151 -10.11 -3.66 21.37
N ARG A 152 -10.38 -2.88 22.43
CA ARG A 152 -10.47 -3.44 23.79
C ARG A 152 -11.48 -4.58 23.84
N SER A 153 -11.10 -5.68 24.50
CA SER A 153 -11.93 -6.90 24.51
C SER A 153 -13.30 -6.70 25.14
N ASN A 154 -13.40 -5.91 26.21
CA ASN A 154 -14.70 -5.58 26.82
C ASN A 154 -15.61 -4.77 25.88
N VAL A 155 -15.04 -3.89 25.04
CA VAL A 155 -15.77 -3.14 24.03
C VAL A 155 -16.20 -4.08 22.91
N HIS A 156 -15.30 -4.89 22.38
CA HIS A 156 -15.63 -5.77 21.25
C HIS A 156 -16.65 -6.85 21.62
N LYS A 157 -16.56 -7.42 22.84
CA LYS A 157 -17.56 -8.37 23.36
C LYS A 157 -18.93 -7.73 23.58
N LYS A 158 -18.97 -6.43 23.88
CA LYS A 158 -20.22 -5.65 24.00
C LYS A 158 -20.81 -5.30 22.63
N TYR A 159 -19.97 -5.07 21.62
CA TYR A 159 -20.35 -4.71 20.25
C TYR A 159 -19.94 -5.80 19.27
N LEU A 160 -20.59 -6.96 19.36
CA LEU A 160 -20.46 -8.03 18.36
C LEU A 160 -21.00 -7.60 16.99
N TYR A 161 -20.59 -8.31 15.94
CA TYR A 161 -21.15 -8.10 14.60
C TYR A 161 -22.61 -8.53 14.55
N ASP A 162 -23.49 -7.63 14.13
CA ASP A 162 -24.93 -7.87 14.08
C ASP A 162 -25.32 -8.73 12.86
N ILE A 163 -25.24 -10.05 13.04
CA ILE A 163 -25.53 -11.04 11.99
C ILE A 163 -26.97 -10.96 11.44
N ASN A 164 -27.92 -10.43 12.22
CA ASN A 164 -29.31 -10.27 11.77
C ASN A 164 -29.40 -9.23 10.64
N ARG A 165 -28.46 -8.28 10.58
CA ARG A 165 -28.37 -7.25 9.55
C ARG A 165 -27.57 -7.69 8.32
N LYS A 166 -27.14 -8.95 8.24
CA LYS A 166 -26.39 -9.48 7.08
C LYS A 166 -27.14 -9.29 5.77
N LYS A 167 -28.47 -9.43 5.76
CA LYS A 167 -29.30 -9.19 4.56
C LYS A 167 -29.28 -7.72 4.12
N ASP A 168 -29.21 -6.79 5.06
CA ASP A 168 -29.30 -5.35 4.79
C ASP A 168 -27.96 -4.69 4.47
N LEU A 169 -26.90 -5.17 5.12
CA LEU A 169 -25.56 -4.57 5.13
C LEU A 169 -24.48 -5.45 4.51
N GLY A 170 -24.78 -6.73 4.23
CA GLY A 170 -23.88 -7.64 3.53
C GLY A 170 -22.49 -7.70 4.18
N PHE A 171 -21.48 -7.29 3.42
CA PHE A 171 -20.09 -7.27 3.87
C PHE A 171 -19.73 -6.08 4.77
N ALA A 172 -20.64 -5.13 5.03
CA ALA A 172 -20.38 -3.92 5.82
C ALA A 172 -20.80 -4.05 7.31
N LEU A 173 -20.91 -5.27 7.84
CA LEU A 173 -21.17 -5.46 9.27
C LEU A 173 -19.98 -5.04 10.13
N ASP A 174 -18.75 -5.14 9.60
CA ASP A 174 -17.57 -4.58 10.24
C ASP A 174 -17.68 -3.06 10.40
N TRP A 175 -18.07 -2.37 9.34
CA TRP A 175 -18.33 -0.94 9.37
C TRP A 175 -19.44 -0.58 10.35
N HIS A 176 -20.53 -1.36 10.38
CA HIS A 176 -21.62 -1.14 11.33
C HIS A 176 -21.15 -1.24 12.79
N MET A 177 -20.32 -2.23 13.12
CA MET A 177 -19.74 -2.38 14.46
C MET A 177 -18.86 -1.16 14.80
N ILE A 178 -17.93 -0.80 13.91
CA ILE A 178 -17.03 0.36 14.11
C ILE A 178 -17.83 1.64 14.34
N PHE A 179 -18.86 1.89 13.52
CA PHE A 179 -19.73 3.06 13.66
C PHE A 179 -20.51 3.06 14.98
N SER A 180 -20.99 1.89 15.43
CA SER A 180 -21.72 1.75 16.70
C SER A 180 -20.82 2.09 17.89
N VAL A 181 -19.58 1.61 17.88
CA VAL A 181 -18.56 1.95 18.88
C VAL A 181 -18.22 3.45 18.84
N TYR A 182 -18.06 4.03 17.65
CA TYR A 182 -17.84 5.48 17.49
C TYR A 182 -18.99 6.32 18.05
N LYS A 183 -20.24 5.97 17.75
CA LYS A 183 -21.42 6.69 18.26
C LYS A 183 -21.62 6.54 19.77
N ALA A 184 -21.14 5.46 20.36
CA ALA A 184 -21.16 5.25 21.80
C ALA A 184 -20.10 6.08 22.56
N GLY A 185 -19.21 6.80 21.85
CA GLY A 185 -18.26 7.73 22.44
C GLY A 185 -16.95 7.11 22.93
N TYR A 186 -16.65 5.87 22.53
CA TYR A 186 -15.35 5.25 22.81
C TYR A 186 -14.20 5.99 22.12
N LYS A 187 -13.00 5.88 22.70
CA LYS A 187 -11.84 6.68 22.33
C LYS A 187 -10.97 5.94 21.30
N PHE A 188 -10.78 6.58 20.15
CA PHE A 188 -9.97 6.08 19.05
C PHE A 188 -8.64 6.82 19.00
N GLN A 189 -7.55 6.11 18.76
CA GLN A 189 -6.24 6.70 18.52
C GLN A 189 -5.53 6.02 17.35
N LYS A 190 -5.04 6.86 16.42
CA LYS A 190 -4.20 6.39 15.32
C LYS A 190 -2.80 6.07 15.82
N THR A 191 -2.25 4.91 15.44
CA THR A 191 -0.81 4.60 15.56
C THR A 191 -0.06 4.99 14.28
N LYS A 192 1.25 5.27 14.41
CA LYS A 192 2.15 5.53 13.27
C LYS A 192 2.55 4.24 12.53
N THR A 193 2.17 3.08 13.07
CA THR A 193 2.52 1.77 12.53
C THR A 193 1.60 1.37 11.38
N ILE A 194 2.19 0.78 10.34
CA ILE A 194 1.47 0.01 9.34
C ILE A 194 1.20 -1.37 9.95
N ILE A 195 -0.06 -1.72 10.15
CA ILE A 195 -0.44 -2.91 10.92
C ILE A 195 -0.56 -4.13 10.00
N GLN A 196 -1.30 -3.99 8.90
CA GLN A 196 -1.77 -5.10 8.09
C GLN A 196 -1.36 -4.95 6.62
N THR A 197 -1.08 -6.08 5.96
CA THR A 197 -1.04 -6.24 4.51
C THR A 197 -2.23 -7.08 4.07
N TYR A 198 -2.89 -6.68 2.99
CA TYR A 198 -4.09 -7.35 2.48
C TYR A 198 -4.14 -7.34 0.95
N GLU A 199 -4.88 -8.27 0.35
CA GLU A 199 -5.16 -8.25 -1.08
C GLU A 199 -6.41 -7.42 -1.43
N ARG A 200 -6.32 -6.65 -2.52
CA ARG A 200 -7.42 -5.80 -3.01
C ARG A 200 -8.59 -6.62 -3.55
N GLU A 201 -8.31 -7.79 -4.10
CA GLU A 201 -9.32 -8.70 -4.61
C GLU A 201 -10.00 -9.40 -3.44
N GLY A 202 -11.26 -9.04 -3.18
CA GLY A 202 -12.00 -9.58 -2.05
C GLY A 202 -13.49 -9.30 -2.16
N ILE A 203 -14.28 -10.04 -1.37
CA ILE A 203 -15.75 -10.01 -1.40
C ILE A 203 -16.31 -8.59 -1.16
N SER A 204 -15.57 -7.76 -0.40
CA SER A 204 -15.94 -6.39 -0.02
C SER A 204 -15.54 -5.31 -1.04
N ASN A 205 -14.84 -5.63 -2.12
CA ASN A 205 -14.41 -4.65 -3.12
C ASN A 205 -15.56 -4.27 -4.08
N LYS A 206 -16.62 -3.67 -3.54
CA LYS A 206 -17.80 -3.19 -4.27
C LYS A 206 -18.02 -1.70 -3.98
N PRO A 207 -17.31 -0.79 -4.70
CA PRO A 207 -17.26 0.64 -4.37
C PRO A 207 -18.63 1.33 -4.33
N PHE A 208 -19.50 1.03 -5.29
CA PHE A 208 -20.85 1.62 -5.35
C PHE A 208 -21.72 1.17 -4.17
N GLN A 209 -21.72 -0.14 -3.87
CA GLN A 209 -22.45 -0.69 -2.72
C GLN A 209 -21.92 -0.12 -1.40
N SER A 210 -20.60 0.09 -1.30
CA SER A 210 -19.96 0.70 -0.13
C SER A 210 -20.48 2.11 0.13
N LEU A 211 -20.68 2.94 -0.91
CA LEU A 211 -21.29 4.28 -0.74
C LEU A 211 -22.70 4.20 -0.16
N ILE A 212 -23.51 3.24 -0.61
CA ILE A 212 -24.87 3.02 -0.10
C ILE A 212 -24.81 2.56 1.36
N TYR A 213 -23.96 1.60 1.70
CA TYR A 213 -23.80 1.13 3.08
C TYR A 213 -23.30 2.23 4.01
N ASN A 214 -22.36 3.06 3.56
CA ASN A 214 -21.89 4.22 4.31
C ASN A 214 -23.04 5.14 4.69
N TYR A 215 -23.90 5.49 3.72
CA TYR A 215 -25.09 6.30 3.98
C TYR A 215 -26.08 5.59 4.91
N LYS A 216 -26.42 4.32 4.67
CA LYS A 216 -27.37 3.55 5.49
C LYS A 216 -26.91 3.44 6.96
N ILE A 217 -25.65 3.09 7.18
CA ILE A 217 -25.09 2.89 8.53
C ILE A 217 -25.00 4.23 9.25
N THR A 218 -24.44 5.26 8.61
CA THR A 218 -24.26 6.56 9.28
C THR A 218 -25.57 7.28 9.53
N SER A 219 -26.55 7.17 8.62
CA SER A 219 -27.88 7.77 8.81
C SER A 219 -28.72 7.06 9.88
N GLN A 220 -28.42 5.79 10.20
CA GLN A 220 -29.19 4.96 11.12
C GLN A 220 -30.69 4.93 10.79
N GLY A 221 -31.03 4.99 9.49
CA GLY A 221 -32.42 5.03 9.01
C GLY A 221 -33.13 6.39 9.19
N LYS A 222 -32.44 7.43 9.68
CA LYS A 222 -32.98 8.79 9.85
C LYS A 222 -32.45 9.73 8.77
N PHE A 223 -33.29 10.61 8.25
CA PHE A 223 -32.84 11.61 7.29
C PHE A 223 -31.85 12.60 7.92
N SER A 224 -30.73 12.82 7.24
CA SER A 224 -29.74 13.83 7.62
C SER A 224 -29.25 14.54 6.36
N TYR A 225 -29.57 15.83 6.24
CA TYR A 225 -29.21 16.65 5.08
C TYR A 225 -27.70 16.60 4.78
N LYS A 226 -26.87 16.73 5.84
CA LYS A 226 -25.41 16.69 5.71
C LYS A 226 -24.90 15.34 5.16
N LYS A 227 -25.47 14.22 5.61
CA LYS A 227 -25.10 12.88 5.14
C LYS A 227 -25.61 12.61 3.73
N ALA A 228 -26.82 13.07 3.40
CA ALA A 228 -27.39 12.95 2.07
C ALA A 228 -26.54 13.73 1.05
N LEU A 229 -26.16 14.96 1.37
CA LEU A 229 -25.28 15.78 0.52
C LEU A 229 -23.91 15.12 0.32
N PHE A 230 -23.31 14.57 1.39
CA PHE A 230 -22.04 13.84 1.29
C PHE A 230 -22.16 12.59 0.40
N PHE A 231 -23.24 11.82 0.55
CA PHE A 231 -23.52 10.65 -0.28
C PHE A 231 -23.67 11.04 -1.76
N ILE A 232 -24.50 12.04 -2.06
CA ILE A 232 -24.71 12.53 -3.44
C ILE A 232 -23.40 13.02 -4.05
N LYS A 233 -22.62 13.83 -3.32
CA LYS A 233 -21.30 14.29 -3.79
C LYS A 233 -20.36 13.12 -4.07
N SER A 234 -20.31 12.13 -3.18
CA SER A 234 -19.47 10.94 -3.34
C SER A 234 -19.90 10.11 -4.55
N LEU A 235 -21.22 10.00 -4.78
CA LEU A 235 -21.80 9.32 -5.93
C LEU A 235 -21.46 10.03 -7.24
N ILE A 236 -21.62 11.35 -7.31
CA ILE A 236 -21.26 12.15 -8.49
C ILE A 236 -19.78 12.01 -8.79
N LEU A 237 -18.91 12.13 -7.79
CA LEU A 237 -17.47 11.98 -7.97
C LEU A 237 -17.09 10.56 -8.42
N PHE A 238 -17.73 9.54 -7.87
CA PHE A 238 -17.51 8.16 -8.29
C PHE A 238 -17.93 7.95 -9.75
N SER A 239 -19.15 8.36 -10.12
CA SER A 239 -19.66 8.26 -11.50
C SER A 239 -18.81 9.07 -12.48
N PHE A 240 -18.40 10.28 -12.09
CA PHE A 240 -17.50 11.10 -12.90
C PHE A 240 -16.16 10.37 -13.14
N LYS A 241 -15.55 9.79 -12.10
CA LYS A 241 -14.30 9.02 -12.24
C LYS A 241 -14.42 7.79 -13.14
N GLN A 242 -15.61 7.22 -13.26
CA GLN A 242 -15.88 6.11 -14.19
C GLN A 242 -16.18 6.56 -15.62
N SER A 243 -16.51 7.84 -15.81
CA SER A 243 -16.85 8.40 -17.12
C SER A 243 -15.65 8.43 -18.07
N SER A 244 -15.91 8.31 -19.37
CA SER A 244 -14.90 8.51 -20.41
C SER A 244 -14.29 9.92 -20.36
N LEU A 245 -15.09 10.94 -20.01
CA LEU A 245 -14.60 12.32 -19.86
C LEU A 245 -13.50 12.43 -18.80
N TYR A 246 -13.66 11.79 -17.64
CA TYR A 246 -12.60 11.78 -16.64
C TYR A 246 -11.35 11.07 -17.15
N LYS A 247 -11.50 9.93 -17.85
CA LYS A 247 -10.35 9.24 -18.46
C LYS A 247 -9.61 10.14 -19.44
N TRP A 248 -10.34 10.93 -20.24
CA TRP A 248 -9.75 11.86 -21.19
C TRP A 248 -9.07 13.04 -20.51
N ILE A 249 -9.71 13.65 -19.49
CA ILE A 249 -9.09 14.73 -18.70
C ILE A 249 -7.84 14.22 -17.98
N TYR A 250 -7.90 13.00 -17.44
CA TYR A 250 -6.78 12.35 -16.78
C TYR A 250 -5.64 12.08 -17.77
N ALA A 251 -5.91 11.46 -18.92
CA ALA A 251 -4.91 11.24 -19.97
C ALA A 251 -4.34 12.55 -20.49
N PHE A 252 -5.17 13.57 -20.71
CA PHE A 252 -4.72 14.89 -21.12
C PHE A 252 -3.76 15.50 -20.08
N ALA A 253 -4.10 15.47 -18.79
CA ALA A 253 -3.25 16.03 -17.74
C ALA A 253 -1.97 15.19 -17.49
N MET A 254 -2.08 13.87 -17.50
CA MET A 254 -0.99 12.96 -17.10
C MET A 254 -0.05 12.60 -18.25
N GLU A 255 -0.54 12.59 -19.49
CA GLU A 255 0.23 12.15 -20.66
C GLU A 255 0.51 13.35 -21.55
N TYR A 256 -0.53 14.01 -22.07
CA TYR A 256 -0.35 15.07 -23.06
C TYR A 256 0.32 16.32 -22.48
N VAL A 257 -0.16 16.84 -21.34
CA VAL A 257 0.49 18.01 -20.74
C VAL A 257 1.92 17.69 -20.33
N VAL A 258 2.16 16.50 -19.76
CA VAL A 258 3.50 16.09 -19.28
C VAL A 258 4.50 15.93 -20.42
N ASN A 259 4.08 15.38 -21.56
CA ASN A 259 4.99 15.00 -22.64
C ASN A 259 4.97 15.93 -23.87
N ASP A 260 3.89 16.69 -24.07
CA ASP A 260 3.70 17.52 -25.27
C ASP A 260 3.64 19.02 -24.95
N ILE A 261 3.31 19.42 -23.71
CA ILE A 261 3.28 20.85 -23.31
C ILE A 261 4.47 21.20 -22.42
N LEU A 262 4.67 20.48 -21.31
CA LEU A 262 5.73 20.78 -20.36
C LEU A 262 7.11 20.84 -21.01
N PRO A 263 7.52 19.96 -21.95
CA PRO A 263 8.84 20.01 -22.56
C PRO A 263 9.16 21.30 -23.31
N HIS A 264 8.15 22.10 -23.64
CA HIS A 264 8.32 23.40 -24.30
C HIS A 264 8.45 24.57 -23.32
N ILE A 265 8.22 24.35 -22.03
CA ILE A 265 8.39 25.37 -20.98
C ILE A 265 9.87 25.43 -20.56
N PRO A 266 10.56 26.58 -20.74
CA PRO A 266 12.00 26.64 -20.51
C PRO A 266 12.40 26.57 -19.02
N PHE A 267 11.51 27.01 -18.11
CA PHE A 267 11.78 27.08 -16.68
C PHE A 267 11.53 25.74 -15.99
N TRP A 268 12.60 25.05 -15.56
CA TRP A 268 12.47 23.75 -14.91
C TRP A 268 11.68 23.81 -13.59
N ASN A 269 11.72 24.94 -12.87
CA ASN A 269 10.93 25.15 -11.65
C ASN A 269 9.41 25.10 -11.90
N ILE A 270 8.94 25.60 -13.04
CA ILE A 270 7.52 25.55 -13.43
C ILE A 270 7.14 24.11 -13.77
N ARG A 271 7.97 23.44 -14.58
CA ARG A 271 7.78 22.03 -14.94
C ARG A 271 7.75 21.14 -13.69
N LYS A 272 8.67 21.35 -12.75
CA LYS A 272 8.73 20.67 -11.46
C LYS A 272 7.44 20.84 -10.65
N LYS A 273 6.92 22.07 -10.53
CA LYS A 273 5.65 22.32 -9.82
C LYS A 273 4.49 21.55 -10.43
N TYR A 274 4.41 21.49 -11.76
CA TYR A 274 3.38 20.70 -12.44
C TYR A 274 3.57 19.19 -12.19
N LEU A 275 4.80 18.68 -12.34
CA LEU A 275 5.12 17.27 -12.06
C LEU A 275 4.75 16.88 -10.63
N GLN A 276 5.00 17.75 -9.65
CA GLN A 276 4.56 17.56 -8.27
C GLN A 276 3.03 17.61 -8.13
N ALA A 277 2.33 18.47 -8.87
CA ALA A 277 0.86 18.52 -8.89
C ALA A 277 0.23 17.22 -9.43
N VAL A 278 0.89 16.57 -10.40
CA VAL A 278 0.53 15.22 -10.86
C VAL A 278 1.14 14.10 -9.99
N ARG A 279 1.59 14.44 -8.77
CA ARG A 279 2.05 13.52 -7.71
C ARG A 279 3.41 12.83 -7.95
N MET A 280 4.24 13.35 -8.85
CA MET A 280 5.66 12.96 -8.90
C MET A 280 6.38 13.52 -7.68
N GLN A 281 7.18 12.71 -6.99
CA GLN A 281 7.96 13.18 -5.84
C GLN A 281 9.33 13.64 -6.33
N ILE A 282 9.69 14.90 -6.03
CA ILE A 282 10.95 15.50 -6.46
C ILE A 282 11.53 16.28 -5.29
N GLY A 283 12.70 15.85 -4.82
CA GLY A 283 13.44 16.42 -3.70
C GLY A 283 13.96 17.84 -3.94
N LYS A 284 14.60 18.41 -2.91
CA LYS A 284 15.17 19.76 -2.95
C LYS A 284 16.32 19.82 -3.95
N GLN A 285 16.43 20.94 -4.67
CA GLN A 285 17.45 21.18 -5.71
C GLN A 285 17.52 20.15 -6.86
N SER A 286 16.62 19.16 -6.89
CA SER A 286 16.50 18.21 -7.99
C SER A 286 15.66 18.77 -9.13
N PHE A 287 16.06 18.44 -10.37
CA PHE A 287 15.42 18.93 -11.58
C PHE A 287 15.47 17.91 -12.73
N ILE A 288 14.55 18.10 -13.68
CA ILE A 288 14.46 17.29 -14.90
C ILE A 288 14.57 18.27 -16.07
N MET A 289 15.51 18.06 -16.98
CA MET A 289 15.65 18.90 -18.17
C MET A 289 14.52 18.63 -19.18
N LYS A 290 14.34 19.53 -20.14
CA LYS A 290 13.27 19.41 -21.13
C LYS A 290 13.41 18.20 -22.05
N LYS A 291 12.32 17.87 -22.75
CA LYS A 291 12.22 16.79 -23.75
C LYS A 291 12.40 15.38 -23.18
N CYS A 292 12.25 15.19 -21.87
CA CYS A 292 12.09 13.86 -21.32
C CYS A 292 10.68 13.35 -21.63
N TYR A 293 10.56 12.07 -21.98
CA TYR A 293 9.29 11.39 -22.13
C TYR A 293 9.01 10.59 -20.84
N ILE A 294 7.89 10.86 -20.17
CA ILE A 294 7.59 10.36 -18.84
C ILE A 294 6.23 9.65 -18.87
N ASN A 295 6.24 8.34 -18.60
CA ASN A 295 5.02 7.56 -18.36
C ASN A 295 4.75 7.47 -16.86
N ASN A 296 3.49 7.61 -16.44
CA ASN A 296 3.07 7.46 -15.05
C ASN A 296 3.94 8.26 -14.07
N ALA A 297 4.09 9.57 -14.31
CA ALA A 297 4.90 10.47 -13.48
C ALA A 297 4.59 10.35 -11.97
N ASN A 298 3.34 10.05 -11.63
CA ASN A 298 2.86 9.83 -10.25
C ASN A 298 3.46 8.61 -9.52
N LYS A 299 4.26 7.78 -10.21
CA LYS A 299 4.96 6.60 -9.67
C LYS A 299 6.48 6.77 -9.64
N ILE A 300 6.98 7.99 -9.87
CA ILE A 300 8.41 8.28 -9.88
C ILE A 300 8.77 9.12 -8.65
N ILE A 301 9.83 8.71 -7.97
CA ILE A 301 10.41 9.37 -6.81
C ILE A 301 11.84 9.76 -7.15
N ILE A 302 12.19 11.03 -6.92
CA ILE A 302 13.54 11.57 -7.08
C ILE A 302 13.93 12.22 -5.75
N GLY A 303 15.05 11.78 -5.18
CA GLY A 303 15.65 12.32 -3.97
C GLY A 303 16.18 13.75 -4.15
N ASP A 304 16.97 14.20 -3.20
CA ASP A 304 17.55 15.53 -3.14
C ASP A 304 18.80 15.64 -4.01
N TYR A 305 19.02 16.82 -4.59
CA TYR A 305 20.19 17.13 -5.42
C TYR A 305 20.43 16.12 -6.55
N SER A 306 19.39 15.63 -7.22
CA SER A 306 19.50 14.69 -8.35
C SER A 306 19.04 15.34 -9.64
N HIS A 307 19.67 15.00 -10.77
CA HIS A 307 19.28 15.57 -12.06
C HIS A 307 19.06 14.51 -13.13
N ILE A 308 18.12 14.82 -14.03
CA ILE A 308 17.85 14.06 -15.24
C ILE A 308 18.04 14.99 -16.43
N ASN A 309 19.00 14.67 -17.29
CA ASN A 309 19.30 15.46 -18.48
C ASN A 309 18.29 15.21 -19.62
N ARG A 310 18.47 15.91 -20.75
CA ARG A 310 17.44 15.95 -21.81
C ARG A 310 17.26 14.61 -22.51
N ASN A 311 16.08 14.46 -23.13
CA ASN A 311 15.72 13.34 -24.00
C ASN A 311 15.75 11.97 -23.31
N CYS A 312 15.62 11.94 -21.98
CA CYS A 312 15.49 10.67 -21.28
C CYS A 312 14.08 10.11 -21.44
N LEU A 313 13.96 8.78 -21.45
CA LEU A 313 12.68 8.08 -21.34
C LEU A 313 12.58 7.51 -19.93
N LEU A 314 11.56 7.93 -19.18
CA LEU A 314 11.26 7.47 -17.84
C LEU A 314 9.95 6.70 -17.85
N ASP A 315 10.05 5.37 -17.87
CA ASP A 315 8.88 4.50 -17.77
C ASP A 315 8.51 4.28 -16.30
N GLY A 316 7.59 5.08 -15.75
CA GLY A 316 7.14 4.96 -14.37
C GLY A 316 6.11 3.86 -14.10
N ARG A 317 5.71 3.06 -15.10
CA ARG A 317 4.60 2.08 -14.94
C ARG A 317 4.84 1.06 -13.82
N GLY A 318 6.05 0.50 -13.74
CA GLY A 318 6.51 -0.37 -12.65
C GLY A 318 7.10 0.36 -11.44
N GLY A 319 7.25 1.68 -11.52
CA GLY A 319 7.82 2.53 -10.46
C GLY A 319 9.32 2.76 -10.62
N ILE A 320 9.76 4.00 -10.40
CA ILE A 320 11.18 4.39 -10.45
C ILE A 320 11.49 5.15 -9.16
N THR A 321 12.51 4.70 -8.45
CA THR A 321 13.06 5.42 -7.30
C THR A 321 14.50 5.82 -7.58
N ILE A 322 14.76 7.12 -7.55
CA ILE A 322 16.08 7.73 -7.73
C ILE A 322 16.46 8.37 -6.40
N GLY A 323 17.62 8.01 -5.87
CA GLY A 323 18.18 8.51 -4.63
C GLY A 323 18.69 9.95 -4.72
N ASN A 324 19.53 10.32 -3.76
CA ASN A 324 20.15 11.63 -3.65
C ASN A 324 21.44 11.72 -4.47
N ASN A 325 21.79 12.91 -4.97
CA ASN A 325 23.05 13.13 -5.71
C ASN A 325 23.23 12.25 -6.96
N VAL A 326 22.13 11.78 -7.54
CA VAL A 326 22.15 10.93 -8.75
C VAL A 326 22.28 11.81 -9.99
N SER A 327 23.20 11.44 -10.89
CA SER A 327 23.37 12.07 -12.20
C SER A 327 22.86 11.14 -13.29
N ILE A 328 21.80 11.54 -14.00
CA ILE A 328 21.32 10.83 -15.19
C ILE A 328 21.62 11.69 -16.42
N SER A 329 22.49 11.16 -17.27
CA SER A 329 22.94 11.82 -18.50
C SER A 329 21.87 11.82 -19.59
N HIS A 330 22.15 12.52 -20.69
CA HIS A 330 21.24 12.65 -21.81
C HIS A 330 20.86 11.29 -22.42
N ASN A 331 19.68 11.22 -23.06
CA ASN A 331 19.23 10.06 -23.83
C ASN A 331 19.17 8.72 -23.04
N VAL A 332 19.16 8.76 -21.71
CA VAL A 332 19.04 7.54 -20.88
C VAL A 332 17.61 7.01 -20.94
N GLN A 333 17.48 5.69 -21.02
CA GLN A 333 16.19 4.99 -21.01
C GLN A 333 16.05 4.15 -19.75
N ILE A 334 15.06 4.44 -18.91
CA ILE A 334 14.73 3.68 -17.71
C ILE A 334 13.42 2.97 -17.98
N MET A 335 13.48 1.65 -18.19
CA MET A 335 12.38 0.84 -18.72
C MET A 335 11.86 -0.11 -17.64
N THR A 336 10.74 0.22 -17.00
CA THR A 336 10.12 -0.64 -15.99
C THR A 336 9.08 -1.61 -16.55
N GLY A 337 8.59 -1.39 -17.77
CA GLY A 337 7.63 -2.27 -18.43
C GLY A 337 8.28 -3.22 -19.44
N SER A 338 7.81 -4.46 -19.44
CA SER A 338 8.10 -5.50 -20.44
C SER A 338 6.89 -6.41 -20.64
N HIS A 339 7.09 -7.53 -21.35
CA HIS A 339 6.11 -8.59 -21.50
C HIS A 339 6.77 -9.94 -21.20
N ASP A 340 6.02 -10.86 -20.59
CA ASP A 340 6.49 -12.25 -20.47
C ASP A 340 6.43 -12.92 -21.85
N VAL A 341 7.60 -13.21 -22.40
CA VAL A 341 7.76 -13.85 -23.71
C VAL A 341 7.23 -15.29 -23.74
N ASN A 342 7.06 -15.92 -22.57
CA ASN A 342 6.49 -17.26 -22.46
C ASN A 342 4.98 -17.24 -22.17
N SER A 343 4.40 -16.06 -21.90
CA SER A 343 2.97 -15.95 -21.64
C SER A 343 2.16 -16.20 -22.91
N LYS A 344 1.18 -17.11 -22.82
CA LYS A 344 0.23 -17.39 -23.91
C LYS A 344 -0.63 -16.17 -24.27
N THR A 345 -0.82 -15.25 -23.33
CA THR A 345 -1.68 -14.07 -23.44
C THR A 345 -0.89 -12.77 -23.58
N PHE A 346 0.44 -12.86 -23.73
CA PHE A 346 1.34 -11.70 -23.86
C PHE A 346 1.25 -10.76 -22.65
N ASP A 347 1.24 -11.36 -21.46
CA ASP A 347 1.05 -10.64 -20.21
C ASP A 347 2.13 -9.58 -19.99
N ALA A 348 1.69 -8.38 -19.60
CA ALA A 348 2.59 -7.29 -19.28
C ALA A 348 3.27 -7.52 -17.92
N SER A 349 4.57 -7.22 -17.86
CA SER A 349 5.40 -7.27 -16.67
C SER A 349 5.85 -5.86 -16.32
N TYR A 350 5.75 -5.48 -15.05
CA TYR A 350 6.15 -4.15 -14.58
C TYR A 350 6.92 -4.29 -13.27
N LEU A 351 8.25 -4.28 -13.34
CA LEU A 351 9.11 -4.39 -12.17
C LEU A 351 9.78 -3.05 -11.84
N PRO A 352 9.84 -2.66 -10.56
CA PRO A 352 10.41 -1.39 -10.15
C PRO A 352 11.91 -1.32 -10.44
N ILE A 353 12.43 -0.10 -10.60
CA ILE A 353 13.87 0.16 -10.68
C ILE A 353 14.26 1.07 -9.51
N LEU A 354 15.35 0.71 -8.84
CA LEU A 354 15.96 1.49 -7.77
C LEU A 354 17.34 1.99 -8.22
N ILE A 355 17.57 3.29 -8.13
CA ILE A 355 18.88 3.91 -8.38
C ILE A 355 19.29 4.61 -7.10
N ASN A 356 20.26 4.04 -6.38
CA ASN A 356 20.70 4.54 -5.10
C ASN A 356 21.57 5.80 -5.21
N ASP A 357 21.85 6.39 -4.04
CA ASP A 357 22.54 7.66 -3.91
C ASP A 357 23.88 7.68 -4.66
N PHE A 358 24.25 8.85 -5.21
CA PHE A 358 25.49 9.07 -5.94
C PHE A 358 25.70 8.23 -7.22
N ALA A 359 24.73 7.43 -7.65
CA ALA A 359 24.84 6.71 -8.90
C ALA A 359 24.98 7.68 -10.09
N TRP A 360 25.76 7.27 -11.09
CA TRP A 360 25.93 8.03 -12.33
C TRP A 360 25.59 7.17 -13.54
N ILE A 361 24.57 7.58 -14.29
CA ILE A 361 24.13 6.92 -15.51
C ILE A 361 24.61 7.72 -16.72
N GLY A 362 25.50 7.12 -17.49
CA GLY A 362 26.13 7.69 -18.68
C GLY A 362 25.16 7.84 -19.84
N ILE A 363 25.53 8.71 -20.79
CA ILE A 363 24.70 9.07 -21.94
C ILE A 363 24.24 7.84 -22.73
N GLY A 364 22.96 7.79 -23.09
CA GLY A 364 22.40 6.73 -23.93
C GLY A 364 22.29 5.35 -23.28
N ALA A 365 22.59 5.21 -21.98
CA ALA A 365 22.43 3.93 -21.30
C ALA A 365 20.95 3.53 -21.14
N THR A 366 20.69 2.22 -21.15
CA THR A 366 19.36 1.63 -20.93
C THR A 366 19.38 0.77 -19.67
N ILE A 367 18.43 1.00 -18.76
CA ILE A 367 18.24 0.21 -17.54
C ILE A 367 16.93 -0.57 -17.68
N LEU A 368 16.99 -1.90 -17.57
CA LEU A 368 15.81 -2.76 -17.66
C LEU A 368 15.11 -2.94 -16.30
N GLN A 369 13.88 -3.44 -16.34
CA GLN A 369 12.98 -3.57 -15.21
C GLN A 369 13.54 -4.49 -14.10
N GLY A 370 13.20 -4.21 -12.84
CA GLY A 370 13.52 -5.09 -11.71
C GLY A 370 14.98 -5.02 -11.25
N ILE A 371 15.68 -3.93 -11.56
CA ILE A 371 17.11 -3.76 -11.32
C ILE A 371 17.36 -2.72 -10.22
N GLU A 372 18.33 -3.02 -9.37
CA GLU A 372 18.94 -2.09 -8.43
C GLU A 372 20.33 -1.62 -8.91
N ILE A 373 20.50 -0.31 -9.03
CA ILE A 373 21.80 0.33 -9.21
C ILE A 373 22.29 0.77 -7.85
N GLY A 374 23.35 0.12 -7.37
CA GLY A 374 23.95 0.36 -6.06
C GLY A 374 24.51 1.78 -5.89
N GLU A 375 24.68 2.18 -4.64
CA GLU A 375 25.20 3.49 -4.27
C GLU A 375 26.54 3.77 -4.96
N GLY A 376 26.70 4.96 -5.53
CA GLY A 376 27.93 5.39 -6.19
C GLY A 376 28.26 4.63 -7.49
N ALA A 377 27.46 3.65 -7.92
CA ALA A 377 27.74 2.89 -9.13
C ALA A 377 27.73 3.78 -10.40
N VAL A 378 28.49 3.37 -11.41
CA VAL A 378 28.59 4.06 -12.70
C VAL A 378 28.16 3.12 -13.80
N VAL A 379 27.16 3.55 -14.58
CA VAL A 379 26.77 2.89 -15.82
C VAL A 379 27.36 3.69 -16.98
N CYS A 380 28.30 3.10 -17.72
CA CYS A 380 28.95 3.78 -18.83
C CYS A 380 27.99 4.07 -19.99
N ALA A 381 28.41 4.98 -20.86
CA ALA A 381 27.63 5.40 -22.02
C ALA A 381 27.19 4.21 -22.90
N ASN A 382 25.95 4.27 -23.38
CA ASN A 382 25.32 3.25 -24.24
C ASN A 382 25.31 1.82 -23.67
N ALA A 383 25.53 1.63 -22.36
CA ALA A 383 25.45 0.32 -21.74
C ALA A 383 23.98 -0.12 -21.56
N VAL A 384 23.73 -1.43 -21.63
CA VAL A 384 22.40 -2.02 -21.35
C VAL A 384 22.48 -2.85 -20.08
N VAL A 385 21.91 -2.33 -19.00
CA VAL A 385 21.93 -2.97 -17.68
C VAL A 385 20.80 -3.99 -17.61
N THR A 386 21.17 -5.26 -17.45
CA THR A 386 20.24 -6.40 -17.41
C THR A 386 20.23 -7.14 -16.07
N LYS A 387 21.06 -6.70 -15.12
CA LYS A 387 21.20 -7.24 -13.75
C LYS A 387 21.58 -6.11 -12.79
N ASP A 388 21.39 -6.36 -11.50
CA ASP A 388 21.81 -5.45 -10.44
C ASP A 388 23.29 -5.06 -10.56
N VAL A 389 23.59 -3.82 -10.21
CA VAL A 389 24.94 -3.27 -10.20
C VAL A 389 25.34 -3.03 -8.76
N ALA A 390 26.40 -3.70 -8.29
CA ALA A 390 26.88 -3.54 -6.94
C ALA A 390 27.35 -2.09 -6.65
N PRO A 391 27.26 -1.62 -5.39
CA PRO A 391 27.73 -0.30 -5.01
C PRO A 391 29.17 -0.02 -5.47
N TYR A 392 29.42 1.21 -5.90
CA TYR A 392 30.72 1.71 -6.36
C TYR A 392 31.33 0.91 -7.51
N THR A 393 30.53 0.14 -8.24
CA THR A 393 30.99 -0.62 -9.41
C THR A 393 30.83 0.22 -10.67
N ILE A 394 31.79 0.12 -11.58
CA ILE A 394 31.70 0.70 -12.93
C ILE A 394 31.34 -0.42 -13.89
N VAL A 395 30.23 -0.28 -14.61
CA VAL A 395 29.75 -1.26 -15.60
C VAL A 395 29.64 -0.64 -16.99
N GLY A 396 29.89 -1.44 -18.03
CA GLY A 396 29.75 -1.01 -19.43
C GLY A 396 29.48 -2.17 -20.37
N GLY A 397 28.98 -1.86 -21.58
CA GLY A 397 28.71 -2.85 -22.64
C GLY A 397 27.25 -3.29 -22.74
N VAL A 398 26.99 -4.22 -23.68
CA VAL A 398 25.68 -4.81 -23.96
C VAL A 398 25.81 -6.34 -24.00
N PRO A 399 25.38 -7.08 -22.97
CA PRO A 399 24.90 -6.57 -21.69
C PRO A 399 26.04 -5.91 -20.88
N ALA A 400 25.67 -5.01 -19.97
CA ALA A 400 26.61 -4.32 -19.10
C ALA A 400 27.34 -5.32 -18.20
N LYS A 401 28.67 -5.21 -18.14
CA LYS A 401 29.55 -6.00 -17.27
C LYS A 401 30.43 -5.07 -16.45
N GLN A 402 30.85 -5.52 -15.27
CA GLN A 402 31.84 -4.80 -14.49
C GLN A 402 33.14 -4.62 -15.27
N ILE A 403 33.62 -3.38 -15.32
CA ILE A 403 34.88 -2.99 -15.96
C ILE A 403 35.82 -2.24 -15.00
N GLY A 404 35.35 -1.92 -13.79
CA GLY A 404 36.16 -1.25 -12.79
C GLY A 404 35.39 -0.94 -11.50
N ASN A 405 36.04 -0.19 -10.62
CA ASN A 405 35.47 0.29 -9.36
C ASN A 405 35.65 1.81 -9.27
N ARG A 406 34.66 2.49 -8.69
CA ARG A 406 34.67 3.94 -8.42
C ARG A 406 35.24 4.21 -7.03
N ASN A 407 35.79 5.41 -6.84
CA ASN A 407 36.09 5.93 -5.51
C ASN A 407 34.84 5.94 -4.62
N LYS A 408 35.01 5.61 -3.34
CA LYS A 408 33.94 5.62 -2.32
C LYS A 408 33.78 6.97 -1.62
N ASP A 409 34.79 7.83 -1.69
CA ASP A 409 34.77 9.16 -1.09
C ASP A 409 34.12 10.16 -2.06
N LEU A 410 32.79 10.27 -2.00
CA LEU A 410 31.97 11.13 -2.87
C LEU A 410 31.31 12.23 -2.03
N ASP A 411 31.56 13.49 -2.37
CA ASP A 411 31.02 14.67 -1.65
C ASP A 411 30.50 15.74 -2.62
N TYR A 412 29.81 15.31 -3.68
CA TYR A 412 29.25 16.24 -4.66
C TYR A 412 27.73 16.34 -4.54
N HIS A 413 27.21 17.50 -4.93
CA HIS A 413 25.79 17.72 -5.16
C HIS A 413 25.52 17.96 -6.63
N CYS A 414 24.52 17.26 -7.17
CA CYS A 414 24.09 17.41 -8.57
C CYS A 414 23.16 18.63 -8.71
N ILE A 415 23.74 19.83 -8.59
CA ILE A 415 23.04 21.12 -8.69
C ILE A 415 23.17 21.75 -10.07
N TRP A 416 22.22 22.62 -10.42
CA TRP A 416 22.27 23.41 -11.64
C TRP A 416 21.63 24.78 -11.43
N GLU A 417 22.38 25.84 -11.72
CA GLU A 417 21.98 27.22 -11.40
C GLU A 417 21.11 27.86 -12.49
N SER A 418 21.25 27.43 -13.74
CA SER A 418 20.48 28.04 -14.83
C SER A 418 19.03 27.54 -14.84
N PRO A 419 18.04 28.44 -14.80
CA PRO A 419 16.64 28.03 -14.82
C PRO A 419 16.19 27.52 -16.20
N PHE A 420 16.99 27.76 -17.25
CA PHE A 420 16.69 27.48 -18.65
C PHE A 420 17.30 26.15 -19.08
N THR A 421 16.62 25.03 -18.84
CA THR A 421 17.13 23.70 -19.19
C THR A 421 16.17 22.82 -19.94
#